data_AF-A0AAU2YXR4-F1
#
_entry.id   AF-A0AAU2YXR4-F1
#
_cell.length_a   1.000
_cell.length_b   1.000
_cell.length_c   1.000
_cell.angle_alpha   90.00
_cell.angle_beta   90.00
_cell.angle_gamma   90.00
#
_symmetry.space_group_name_H-M   'P 1'
#
loop_
_entity.id
_entity.type
_entity.pdbx_description
1 polymer ?
#
loop_
_entity_poly.entity_id
_entity_poly.type
_entity_poly.pdbx_seq_one_letter_code
_entity_poly.pdbx_strand_id
1 'polypeptide(L)'
;MTVQYVTGGTGSDQCTVESADGSAGEGRTYRLTSEQAANAATISAVGTTRGMPERAVTIALATALQESGLRNIEHGDRDSLGLFQQRPSQGWGTEKQILDPVYSAGKFYEHLAEVPGYSRLPLTVAAQRVQRSGFPQAYAKHEPDAALLAAALTGRAPAALNCDPPRSTAGTGEAAKVRAALVGSFGKDVLPSEDAAAAETPAAGAAAGTGTLSVPVQTARRAGQDGIPQRGWELAHWAVAQSEALGIDEVAYAGKKWDSGSGWRTERKDSGTTAVRMRLAQ
;
A
#
# COMPACT_ATOMS: atom_id res chain seq x y z
N MET A 1 9.08 -21.60 19.99
CA MET A 1 7.70 -21.24 20.37
C MET A 1 7.19 -20.26 19.33
N THR A 2 6.39 -20.77 18.41
CA THR A 2 5.72 -20.00 17.35
C THR A 2 4.62 -19.16 18.01
N VAL A 3 4.81 -17.85 18.11
CA VAL A 3 3.77 -16.94 18.62
C VAL A 3 2.88 -16.57 17.44
N GLN A 4 1.81 -17.33 17.23
CA GLN A 4 0.69 -16.91 16.41
C GLN A 4 -0.05 -15.81 17.18
N TYR A 5 0.11 -14.56 16.77
CA TYR A 5 -0.79 -13.50 17.20
C TYR A 5 -2.12 -13.71 16.49
N VAL A 6 -3.04 -14.40 17.17
CA VAL A 6 -4.46 -14.43 16.79
C VAL A 6 -5.06 -13.10 17.23
N THR A 7 -5.09 -12.13 16.34
CA THR A 7 -5.92 -10.93 16.51
C THR A 7 -7.33 -11.28 16.06
N GLY A 8 -8.24 -11.48 17.03
CA GLY A 8 -9.65 -11.69 16.76
C GLY A 8 -10.26 -10.51 16.01
N GLY A 9 -10.57 -10.72 14.74
CA GLY A 9 -11.39 -9.85 13.91
C GLY A 9 -12.06 -10.71 12.86
N THR A 10 -13.36 -10.56 12.67
CA THR A 10 -14.24 -11.39 11.83
C THR A 10 -14.01 -11.26 10.32
N GLY A 11 -12.83 -10.80 9.88
CA GLY A 11 -12.39 -10.85 8.49
C GLY A 11 -11.32 -11.93 8.38
N SER A 12 -11.55 -12.95 7.56
CA SER A 12 -10.54 -13.98 7.31
C SER A 12 -9.26 -13.32 6.79
N ASP A 13 -8.09 -13.81 7.20
CA ASP A 13 -6.79 -13.32 6.70
C ASP A 13 -6.72 -13.56 5.18
N GLN A 14 -7.00 -12.54 4.37
CA GLN A 14 -7.09 -12.65 2.90
C GLN A 14 -5.82 -12.21 2.19
N CYS A 15 -4.91 -11.52 2.86
CA CYS A 15 -3.67 -11.05 2.28
C CYS A 15 -2.46 -11.55 3.06
N THR A 16 -1.38 -11.86 2.34
CA THR A 16 -0.10 -12.31 2.89
C THR A 16 1.05 -11.54 2.27
N VAL A 17 2.03 -11.19 3.11
CA VAL A 17 3.34 -10.71 2.66
C VAL A 17 4.40 -11.71 3.08
N GLU A 18 5.24 -12.12 2.13
CA GLU A 18 6.30 -13.10 2.34
C GLU A 18 7.68 -12.47 2.08
N SER A 19 8.66 -12.83 2.91
CA SER A 19 10.05 -12.40 2.71
C SER A 19 10.63 -13.05 1.45
N ALA A 20 11.27 -12.27 0.59
CA ALA A 20 11.81 -12.73 -0.70
C ALA A 20 13.07 -13.63 -0.58
N ASP A 21 13.64 -13.71 0.61
CA ASP A 21 14.89 -14.36 0.93
C ASP A 21 14.69 -15.83 1.33
N GLY A 22 14.67 -16.70 0.32
CA GLY A 22 14.80 -18.16 0.47
C GLY A 22 16.18 -18.63 0.97
N SER A 23 16.91 -17.83 1.74
CA SER A 23 18.23 -18.16 2.28
C SER A 23 18.12 -18.48 3.79
N ALA A 24 18.01 -19.77 4.09
CA ALA A 24 18.35 -20.39 5.39
C ALA A 24 17.82 -19.70 6.67
N GLY A 25 16.52 -19.47 6.73
CA GLY A 25 15.76 -19.14 7.93
C GLY A 25 14.27 -19.16 7.57
N GLU A 26 13.39 -19.64 8.45
CA GLU A 26 11.94 -19.66 8.17
C GLU A 26 11.49 -18.31 7.59
N GLY A 27 11.00 -18.33 6.34
CA GLY A 27 10.52 -17.12 5.67
C GLY A 27 9.47 -16.45 6.53
N ARG A 28 9.67 -15.16 6.87
CA ARG A 28 8.68 -14.42 7.66
C ARG A 28 7.46 -14.19 6.77
N THR A 29 6.31 -14.65 7.22
CA THR A 29 5.00 -14.33 6.64
C THR A 29 4.24 -13.40 7.57
N TYR A 30 3.65 -12.35 7.02
CA TYR A 30 2.69 -11.51 7.73
C TYR A 30 1.32 -11.62 7.07
N ARG A 31 0.27 -11.77 7.88
CA ARG A 31 -1.12 -11.89 7.41
C ARG A 31 -1.91 -10.64 7.71
N LEU A 32 -2.80 -10.28 6.81
CA LEU A 32 -3.61 -9.08 6.82
C LEU A 32 -5.04 -9.43 6.37
N THR A 33 -6.02 -8.72 6.91
CA THR A 33 -7.30 -8.58 6.21
C THR A 33 -7.12 -7.67 4.99
N SER A 34 -8.06 -7.71 4.04
CA SER A 34 -8.03 -6.82 2.88
C SER A 34 -8.07 -5.34 3.26
N GLU A 35 -8.82 -4.99 4.31
CA GLU A 35 -8.85 -3.62 4.86
C GLU A 35 -7.45 -3.19 5.32
N GLN A 36 -6.75 -4.03 6.09
CA GLN A 36 -5.42 -3.71 6.58
C GLN A 36 -4.41 -3.61 5.43
N ALA A 37 -4.51 -4.48 4.42
CA ALA A 37 -3.67 -4.42 3.23
C ALA A 37 -3.89 -3.12 2.44
N ALA A 38 -5.15 -2.75 2.18
CA ALA A 38 -5.52 -1.51 1.49
C ALA A 38 -5.00 -0.25 2.23
N ASN A 39 -5.15 -0.22 3.56
CA ASN A 39 -4.67 0.88 4.39
C ASN A 39 -3.13 0.94 4.39
N ALA A 40 -2.44 -0.19 4.54
CA ALA A 40 -0.98 -0.25 4.49
C ALA A 40 -0.43 0.22 3.13
N ALA A 41 -1.05 -0.24 2.03
CA ALA A 41 -0.69 0.19 0.68
C ALA A 41 -0.90 1.69 0.48
N THR A 42 -1.97 2.27 1.05
CA THR A 42 -2.24 3.71 1.02
C THR A 42 -1.17 4.49 1.80
N ILE A 43 -0.82 4.05 3.02
CA ILE A 43 0.26 4.67 3.82
C ILE A 43 1.60 4.66 3.05
N SER A 44 1.92 3.55 2.38
CA SER A 44 3.13 3.43 1.56
C SER A 44 3.10 4.40 0.37
N ALA A 45 2.02 4.35 -0.42
CA ALA A 45 1.84 5.16 -1.63
C ALA A 45 1.93 6.68 -1.34
N VAL A 46 1.32 7.14 -0.25
CA VAL A 46 1.38 8.56 0.16
C VAL A 46 2.81 8.94 0.56
N GLY A 47 3.48 8.10 1.33
CA GLY A 47 4.84 8.34 1.80
C GLY A 47 5.84 8.43 0.65
N THR A 48 5.85 7.42 -0.22
CA THR A 48 6.73 7.43 -1.38
C THR A 48 6.40 8.63 -2.27
N THR A 49 5.13 8.94 -2.56
CA THR A 49 4.73 10.06 -3.42
C THR A 49 5.28 11.39 -2.91
N ARG A 50 5.33 11.58 -1.59
CA ARG A 50 5.98 12.73 -0.93
C ARG A 50 7.51 12.72 -0.95
N GLY A 51 8.13 11.74 -1.62
CA GLY A 51 9.59 11.59 -1.71
C GLY A 51 10.21 10.97 -0.47
N MET A 52 9.41 10.41 0.45
CA MET A 52 9.92 9.81 1.67
C MET A 52 10.65 8.50 1.37
N PRO A 53 11.78 8.21 2.05
CA PRO A 53 12.47 6.94 1.91
C PRO A 53 11.67 5.80 2.54
N GLU A 54 11.97 4.55 2.16
CA GLU A 54 11.34 3.34 2.72
C GLU A 54 11.37 3.32 4.25
N ARG A 55 12.46 3.81 4.88
CA ARG A 55 12.54 3.94 6.34
C ARG A 55 11.39 4.75 6.95
N ALA A 56 10.94 5.81 6.28
CA ALA A 56 9.79 6.58 6.74
C ALA A 56 8.48 5.78 6.62
N VAL A 57 8.33 5.01 5.54
CA VAL A 57 7.19 4.10 5.35
C VAL A 57 7.17 3.03 6.44
N THR A 58 8.33 2.44 6.78
CA THR A 58 8.45 1.50 7.91
C THR A 58 8.00 2.15 9.23
N ILE A 59 8.42 3.38 9.51
CA ILE A 59 8.02 4.12 10.73
C ILE A 59 6.49 4.34 10.74
N ALA A 60 5.91 4.77 9.62
CA ALA A 60 4.47 5.01 9.50
C ALA A 60 3.66 3.73 9.67
N LEU A 61 4.05 2.64 9.01
CA LEU A 61 3.37 1.34 9.12
C LEU A 61 3.46 0.77 10.54
N ALA A 62 4.62 0.84 11.19
CA ALA A 62 4.76 0.41 12.59
C ALA A 62 3.91 1.27 13.54
N THR A 63 3.79 2.56 13.24
CA THR A 63 2.91 3.46 14.00
C THR A 63 1.45 3.05 13.83
N ALA A 64 0.94 2.95 12.61
CA ALA A 64 -0.46 2.56 12.37
C ALA A 64 -0.78 1.14 12.86
N LEU A 65 0.17 0.21 12.83
CA LEU A 65 0.05 -1.10 13.46
C LEU A 65 -0.16 -1.01 14.97
N GLN A 66 0.58 -0.13 15.65
CA GLN A 66 0.47 0.07 17.08
C GLN A 66 -0.81 0.83 17.46
N GLU A 67 -1.20 1.84 16.69
CA GLU A 67 -2.31 2.73 17.01
C GLU A 67 -3.67 2.09 16.72
N SER A 68 -3.81 1.39 15.59
CA SER A 68 -5.10 0.83 15.16
C SER A 68 -5.03 -0.58 14.58
N GLY A 69 -3.84 -1.20 14.55
CA GLY A 69 -3.65 -2.45 13.83
C GLY A 69 -3.91 -2.32 12.33
N LEU A 70 -3.58 -1.15 11.72
CA LEU A 70 -3.86 -0.82 10.32
C LEU A 70 -5.35 -0.71 9.94
N ARG A 71 -6.25 -0.53 10.91
CA ARG A 71 -7.69 -0.33 10.68
C ARG A 71 -8.05 1.15 10.78
N ASN A 72 -9.00 1.61 9.97
CA ASN A 72 -9.40 3.02 9.99
C ASN A 72 -10.61 3.20 10.93
N ILE A 73 -10.34 3.22 12.24
CA ILE A 73 -11.37 3.12 13.28
C ILE A 73 -11.97 4.48 13.68
N GLU A 74 -13.28 4.52 13.93
CA GLU A 74 -14.03 5.72 14.34
C GLU A 74 -14.10 5.91 15.86
N HIS A 75 -13.21 5.25 16.60
CA HIS A 75 -13.15 5.30 18.05
C HIS A 75 -11.71 5.19 18.55
N GLY A 76 -11.50 5.55 19.82
CA GLY A 76 -10.18 5.60 20.44
C GLY A 76 -10.22 6.22 21.83
N ASP A 77 -9.05 6.47 22.41
CA ASP A 77 -8.96 7.29 23.63
C ASP A 77 -9.38 8.74 23.33
N ARG A 78 -10.28 9.30 24.13
CA ARG A 78 -10.86 10.64 23.94
C ARG A 78 -11.52 10.80 22.55
N ASP A 79 -10.99 11.69 21.71
CA ASP A 79 -11.43 11.97 20.34
C ASP A 79 -10.41 11.45 19.30
N SER A 80 -9.66 10.40 19.64
CA SER A 80 -8.70 9.79 18.71
C SER A 80 -9.41 8.97 17.64
N LEU A 81 -9.00 9.14 16.39
CA LEU A 81 -9.64 8.53 15.22
C LEU A 81 -8.61 8.05 14.19
N GLY A 82 -9.05 7.13 13.35
CA GLY A 82 -8.37 6.69 12.14
C GLY A 82 -7.10 5.88 12.37
N LEU A 83 -6.33 5.73 11.30
CA LEU A 83 -5.14 4.86 11.21
C LEU A 83 -4.05 5.15 12.25
N PHE A 84 -3.88 6.43 12.58
CA PHE A 84 -2.81 6.89 13.46
C PHE A 84 -3.36 7.37 14.81
N GLN A 85 -4.64 7.10 15.12
CA GLN A 85 -5.30 7.58 16.35
C GLN A 85 -5.06 9.08 16.59
N GLN A 86 -5.20 9.87 15.53
CA GLN A 86 -4.99 11.32 15.54
C GLN A 86 -6.20 12.01 16.15
N ARG A 87 -5.99 13.17 16.78
CA ARG A 87 -7.04 13.87 17.53
C ARG A 87 -7.39 15.22 16.90
N PRO A 88 -8.65 15.48 16.53
CA PRO A 88 -9.08 16.80 16.08
C PRO A 88 -8.76 17.91 17.09
N SER A 89 -9.00 17.65 18.38
CA SER A 89 -8.70 18.61 19.46
C SER A 89 -7.21 18.94 19.64
N GLN A 90 -6.30 18.19 19.00
CA GLN A 90 -4.85 18.46 19.02
C GLN A 90 -4.36 19.06 17.70
N GLY A 91 -5.26 19.46 16.80
CA GLY A 91 -4.91 20.15 15.55
C GLY A 91 -4.48 19.25 14.40
N TRP A 92 -4.70 17.93 14.50
CA TRP A 92 -4.35 16.99 13.42
C TRP A 92 -5.25 17.10 12.18
N GLY A 93 -6.43 17.71 12.31
CA GLY A 93 -7.41 17.86 11.25
C GLY A 93 -8.84 17.79 11.79
N THR A 94 -9.83 17.94 10.92
CA THR A 94 -11.23 17.62 11.26
C THR A 94 -11.44 16.11 11.34
N GLU A 95 -12.50 15.65 12.00
CA GLU A 95 -12.88 14.21 12.04
C GLU A 95 -12.93 13.58 10.64
N LYS A 96 -13.62 14.24 9.70
CA LYS A 96 -13.69 13.79 8.29
C LYS A 96 -12.32 13.66 7.64
N GLN A 97 -11.40 14.57 7.94
CA GLN A 97 -10.04 14.53 7.40
C GLN A 97 -9.22 13.40 8.04
N ILE A 98 -9.32 13.20 9.36
CA ILE A 98 -8.56 12.14 10.04
C ILE A 98 -9.04 10.74 9.64
N LEU A 99 -10.34 10.59 9.38
CA LEU A 99 -10.91 9.35 8.84
C LEU A 99 -10.64 9.14 7.34
N ASP A 100 -9.96 10.07 6.66
CA ASP A 100 -9.42 9.84 5.32
C ASP A 100 -7.99 9.27 5.43
N PRO A 101 -7.74 8.01 5.03
CA PRO A 101 -6.41 7.39 5.05
C PRO A 101 -5.33 8.19 4.31
N VAL A 102 -5.68 8.85 3.20
CA VAL A 102 -4.73 9.63 2.41
C VAL A 102 -4.32 10.87 3.18
N TYR A 103 -5.29 11.58 3.76
CA TYR A 103 -5.03 12.77 4.57
C TYR A 103 -4.23 12.45 5.82
N SER A 104 -4.68 11.47 6.61
CA SER A 104 -4.06 11.13 7.90
C SER A 104 -2.62 10.63 7.74
N ALA A 105 -2.34 9.81 6.72
CA ALA A 105 -0.98 9.43 6.35
C ALA A 105 -0.16 10.65 5.90
N GLY A 106 -0.74 11.51 5.07
CA GLY A 106 -0.09 12.75 4.62
C GLY A 106 0.33 13.64 5.79
N LYS A 107 -0.55 13.85 6.76
CA LYS A 107 -0.27 14.61 7.98
C LYS A 107 0.79 13.95 8.86
N PHE A 108 0.76 12.63 9.00
CA PHE A 108 1.81 11.90 9.71
C PHE A 108 3.20 12.16 9.10
N TYR A 109 3.32 12.06 7.77
CA TYR A 109 4.60 12.31 7.09
C TYR A 109 5.06 13.77 7.18
N GLU A 110 4.14 14.74 7.18
CA GLU A 110 4.47 16.15 7.42
C GLU A 110 5.17 16.33 8.78
N HIS A 111 4.60 15.78 9.85
CA HIS A 111 5.21 15.84 11.18
C HIS A 111 6.49 15.00 11.29
N LEU A 112 6.56 13.83 10.64
CA LEU A 112 7.77 13.02 10.64
C LEU A 112 8.95 13.76 9.98
N ALA A 113 8.70 14.50 8.90
CA ALA A 113 9.72 15.29 8.21
C ALA A 113 10.31 16.42 9.08
N GLU A 114 9.52 16.93 10.04
CA GLU A 114 9.97 17.94 11.02
C GLU A 114 10.88 17.34 12.11
N VAL A 115 10.91 16.02 12.29
CA VAL A 115 11.75 15.37 13.30
C VAL A 115 13.20 15.30 12.84
N PRO A 116 14.15 16.04 13.46
CA PRO A 116 15.52 16.09 12.98
C PRO A 116 16.19 14.72 13.05
N GLY A 117 16.71 14.27 11.90
CA GLY A 117 17.45 13.01 11.80
C GLY A 117 16.62 11.75 12.06
N TYR A 118 15.29 11.81 11.92
CA TYR A 118 14.38 10.69 12.22
C TYR A 118 14.83 9.35 11.61
N SER A 119 15.40 9.39 10.39
CA SER A 119 15.84 8.22 9.65
C SER A 119 16.95 7.41 10.35
N ARG A 120 17.72 8.05 11.25
CA ARG A 120 18.79 7.44 12.03
C ARG A 120 18.38 7.11 13.47
N LEU A 121 17.18 7.50 13.88
CA LEU A 121 16.67 7.17 15.20
C LEU A 121 16.17 5.71 15.23
N PRO A 122 16.20 5.07 16.42
CA PRO A 122 15.39 3.86 16.63
C PRO A 122 13.94 4.14 16.23
N LEU A 123 13.28 3.19 15.58
CA LEU A 123 11.93 3.40 15.00
C LEU A 123 10.97 3.96 16.04
N THR A 124 10.99 3.35 17.23
CA THR A 124 10.12 3.72 18.34
C THR A 124 10.34 5.16 18.80
N VAL A 125 11.57 5.68 18.70
CA VAL A 125 11.89 7.06 19.06
C VAL A 125 11.37 8.03 17.99
N ALA A 126 11.52 7.70 16.71
CA ALA A 126 10.97 8.52 15.63
C ALA A 126 9.43 8.57 15.70
N ALA A 127 8.77 7.41 15.82
CA ALA A 127 7.32 7.31 15.96
C ALA A 127 6.82 8.08 17.19
N GLN A 128 7.48 7.90 18.34
CA GLN A 128 7.13 8.60 19.57
C GLN A 128 7.28 10.13 19.46
N ARG A 129 8.28 10.63 18.73
CA ARG A 129 8.45 12.09 18.54
C ARG A 129 7.31 12.71 17.74
N VAL A 130 6.71 11.94 16.82
CA VAL A 130 5.53 12.34 16.06
C VAL A 130 4.27 12.23 16.92
N GLN A 131 3.99 11.05 17.47
CA GLN A 131 2.73 10.75 18.15
C GLN A 131 2.63 11.31 19.57
N ARG A 132 3.77 11.45 20.25
CA ARG A 132 3.87 11.86 21.67
C ARG A 132 2.95 11.02 22.59
N SER A 133 2.90 9.71 22.38
CA SER A 133 2.03 8.80 23.13
C SER A 133 2.53 8.53 24.57
N GLY A 134 1.69 7.93 25.41
CA GLY A 134 2.08 7.53 26.77
C GLY A 134 3.01 6.30 26.84
N PHE A 135 3.27 5.62 25.72
CA PHE A 135 3.97 4.32 25.67
C PHE A 135 5.11 4.28 24.65
N PRO A 136 6.25 4.96 24.91
CA PRO A 136 7.33 5.16 23.93
C PRO A 136 7.95 3.91 23.32
N GLN A 137 7.85 2.74 23.97
CA GLN A 137 8.47 1.49 23.53
C GLN A 137 7.51 0.56 22.79
N ALA A 138 6.21 0.90 22.72
CA ALA A 138 5.20 0.00 22.16
C ALA A 138 5.38 -0.25 20.65
N TYR A 139 6.00 0.69 19.93
CA TYR A 139 6.20 0.57 18.48
C TYR A 139 7.28 -0.45 18.10
N ALA A 140 8.28 -0.68 18.96
CA ALA A 140 9.45 -1.51 18.62
C ALA A 140 9.06 -2.95 18.24
N LYS A 141 8.02 -3.52 18.87
CA LYS A 141 7.54 -4.88 18.55
C LYS A 141 7.01 -5.03 17.12
N HIS A 142 6.59 -3.93 16.49
CA HIS A 142 6.04 -3.92 15.14
C HIS A 142 7.10 -3.68 14.05
N GLU A 143 8.33 -3.34 14.42
CA GLU A 143 9.39 -3.01 13.46
C GLU A 143 9.67 -4.14 12.44
N PRO A 144 9.74 -5.43 12.84
CA PRO A 144 9.95 -6.51 11.86
C PRO A 144 8.81 -6.65 10.84
N ASP A 145 7.56 -6.55 11.29
CA ASP A 145 6.39 -6.65 10.41
C ASP A 145 6.27 -5.43 9.51
N ALA A 146 6.46 -4.23 10.05
CA ALA A 146 6.46 -3.00 9.28
C ALA A 146 7.58 -2.96 8.23
N ALA A 147 8.75 -3.55 8.52
CA ALA A 147 9.85 -3.65 7.56
C ALA A 147 9.51 -4.62 6.42
N LEU A 148 8.87 -5.75 6.72
CA LEU A 148 8.40 -6.71 5.73
C LEU A 148 7.33 -6.08 4.82
N LEU A 149 6.34 -5.41 5.41
CA LEU A 149 5.31 -4.68 4.69
C LEU A 149 5.90 -3.56 3.80
N ALA A 150 6.83 -2.76 4.34
CA ALA A 150 7.49 -1.70 3.58
C ALA A 150 8.30 -2.26 2.39
N ALA A 151 8.98 -3.40 2.55
CA ALA A 151 9.72 -4.04 1.46
C ALA A 151 8.81 -4.37 0.26
N ALA A 152 7.65 -4.97 0.54
CA ALA A 152 6.67 -5.29 -0.50
C ALA A 152 6.01 -4.02 -1.06
N LEU A 153 5.44 -3.17 -0.20
CA LEU A 153 4.60 -2.04 -0.59
C LEU A 153 5.35 -0.85 -1.18
N THR A 154 6.67 -0.77 -0.99
CA THR A 154 7.52 0.17 -1.74
C THR A 154 8.08 -0.43 -3.01
N GLY A 155 7.73 -1.68 -3.34
CA GLY A 155 8.16 -2.38 -4.56
C GLY A 155 9.59 -2.93 -4.53
N ARG A 156 10.28 -2.91 -3.38
CA ARG A 156 11.64 -3.45 -3.23
C ARG A 156 11.67 -4.99 -3.30
N ALA A 157 10.59 -5.65 -2.86
CA ALA A 157 10.42 -7.10 -2.94
C ALA A 157 9.34 -7.45 -3.97
N PRO A 158 9.69 -7.74 -5.24
CA PRO A 158 8.76 -8.11 -6.30
C PRO A 158 7.83 -9.27 -5.93
N ALA A 159 6.55 -9.16 -6.31
CA ALA A 159 5.53 -10.20 -6.11
C ALA A 159 5.37 -10.71 -4.67
N ALA A 160 5.82 -9.94 -3.67
CA ALA A 160 5.85 -10.37 -2.27
C ALA A 160 4.51 -10.23 -1.55
N LEU A 161 3.59 -9.41 -2.07
CA LEU A 161 2.23 -9.27 -1.54
C LEU A 161 1.25 -10.07 -2.39
N ASN A 162 0.51 -10.98 -1.76
CA ASN A 162 -0.60 -11.68 -2.37
C ASN A 162 -1.89 -11.38 -1.59
N CYS A 163 -3.00 -11.26 -2.30
CA CYS A 163 -4.34 -11.25 -1.71
C CYS A 163 -5.20 -12.32 -2.39
N ASP A 164 -6.18 -12.84 -1.67
CA ASP A 164 -7.19 -13.76 -2.15
C ASP A 164 -8.55 -13.36 -1.55
N PRO A 165 -9.13 -12.24 -1.98
CA PRO A 165 -10.40 -11.78 -1.44
C PRO A 165 -11.54 -12.68 -1.90
N PRO A 166 -12.59 -12.89 -1.07
CA PRO A 166 -13.74 -13.69 -1.46
C PRO A 166 -14.44 -13.08 -2.67
N ARG A 167 -14.71 -13.89 -3.70
CA ARG A 167 -15.46 -13.44 -4.88
C ARG A 167 -16.87 -12.93 -4.54
N SER A 168 -17.43 -13.30 -3.39
CA SER A 168 -18.75 -12.84 -2.92
C SER A 168 -18.76 -11.41 -2.40
N THR A 169 -17.61 -10.87 -2.00
CA THR A 169 -17.47 -9.50 -1.49
C THR A 169 -16.79 -8.56 -2.50
N ALA A 170 -16.16 -9.12 -3.55
CA ALA A 170 -15.66 -8.35 -4.68
C ALA A 170 -16.83 -7.67 -5.41
N GLY A 171 -16.92 -6.34 -5.29
CA GLY A 171 -17.86 -5.53 -6.07
C GLY A 171 -17.50 -5.51 -7.55
N THR A 172 -18.43 -5.09 -8.40
CA THR A 172 -18.13 -4.80 -9.81
C THR A 172 -17.08 -3.70 -9.89
N GLY A 173 -16.02 -3.94 -10.67
CA GLY A 173 -14.91 -3.02 -10.76
C GLY A 173 -15.24 -1.82 -11.65
N GLU A 174 -15.21 -0.62 -11.09
CA GLU A 174 -15.46 0.62 -11.81
C GLU A 174 -14.16 1.37 -12.09
N ALA A 175 -13.82 1.55 -13.37
CA ALA A 175 -12.59 2.22 -13.78
C ALA A 175 -12.46 3.64 -13.20
N ALA A 176 -13.57 4.37 -13.03
CA ALA A 176 -13.58 5.69 -12.42
C ALA A 176 -13.15 5.65 -10.94
N LYS A 177 -13.63 4.67 -10.16
CA LYS A 177 -13.23 4.48 -8.76
C LYS A 177 -11.76 4.12 -8.65
N VAL A 178 -11.26 3.23 -9.51
CA VAL A 178 -9.83 2.86 -9.56
C VAL A 178 -8.96 4.07 -9.86
N ARG A 179 -9.33 4.89 -10.86
CA ARG A 179 -8.60 6.13 -11.19
C ARG A 179 -8.61 7.13 -10.03
N ALA A 180 -9.76 7.33 -9.39
CA ALA A 180 -9.86 8.22 -8.23
C ALA A 180 -8.97 7.75 -7.07
N ALA A 181 -8.97 6.44 -6.77
CA ALA A 181 -8.15 5.85 -5.71
C ALA A 181 -6.63 5.95 -6.02
N LEU A 182 -6.24 5.73 -7.28
CA LEU A 182 -4.86 5.94 -7.74
C LEU A 182 -4.43 7.40 -7.54
N VAL A 183 -5.24 8.35 -8.00
CA VAL A 183 -4.93 9.79 -7.86
C VAL A 183 -4.88 10.21 -6.40
N GLY A 184 -5.76 9.69 -5.55
CA GLY A 184 -5.73 9.94 -4.11
C GLY A 184 -4.44 9.43 -3.46
N SER A 185 -4.03 8.20 -3.77
CA SER A 185 -2.87 7.56 -3.14
C SER A 185 -1.52 8.05 -3.68
N PHE A 186 -1.44 8.28 -5.00
CA PHE A 186 -0.20 8.54 -5.72
C PHE A 186 -0.08 9.95 -6.31
N GLY A 187 -1.11 10.79 -6.13
CA GLY A 187 -1.19 12.10 -6.75
C GLY A 187 -1.64 12.05 -8.22
N LYS A 188 -1.99 13.21 -8.78
CA LYS A 188 -2.53 13.35 -10.14
C LYS A 188 -1.59 12.87 -11.25
N ASP A 189 -0.28 12.94 -11.01
CA ASP A 189 0.74 12.63 -12.03
C ASP A 189 0.91 11.12 -12.27
N VAL A 190 0.23 10.26 -11.48
CA VAL A 190 0.24 8.80 -11.66
C VAL A 190 -0.49 8.36 -12.93
N LEU A 191 -1.46 9.16 -13.39
CA LEU A 191 -2.18 8.92 -14.63
C LEU A 191 -1.67 9.90 -15.70
N PRO A 192 -1.63 9.49 -16.98
CA PRO A 192 -1.36 10.42 -18.06
C PRO A 192 -2.42 11.52 -18.09
N SER A 193 -2.04 12.72 -18.52
CA SER A 193 -3.02 13.80 -18.76
C SER A 193 -4.03 13.35 -19.82
N GLU A 194 -5.25 13.90 -19.77
CA GLU A 194 -6.30 13.57 -20.75
C GLU A 194 -5.83 13.84 -22.19
N ASP A 195 -5.03 14.89 -22.41
CA ASP A 195 -4.43 15.20 -23.70
C ASP A 195 -3.39 14.16 -24.16
N ALA A 196 -2.60 13.60 -23.24
CA ALA A 196 -1.63 12.55 -23.56
C ALA A 196 -2.32 11.21 -23.85
N ALA A 197 -3.42 10.91 -23.14
CA ALA A 197 -4.26 9.74 -23.40
C ALA A 197 -4.98 9.83 -24.77
N ALA A 198 -5.26 11.04 -25.25
CA ALA A 198 -5.86 11.28 -26.57
C ALA A 198 -4.83 11.30 -27.72
N ALA A 199 -3.57 11.68 -27.44
CA ALA A 199 -2.48 11.71 -28.42
C ALA A 199 -1.90 10.32 -28.76
N GLU A 200 -2.18 9.30 -27.95
CA GLU A 200 -2.01 7.90 -28.33
C GLU A 200 -3.09 7.49 -29.34
N THR A 201 -2.98 7.93 -30.60
CA THR A 201 -3.80 7.39 -31.71
C THR A 201 -3.60 5.87 -31.83
N PRO A 202 -4.66 5.11 -32.17
CA PRO A 202 -4.83 3.74 -31.69
C PRO A 202 -4.04 2.71 -32.52
N ALA A 203 -2.87 2.35 -32.04
CA ALA A 203 -2.49 0.93 -32.01
C ALA A 203 -2.65 0.49 -30.56
N ALA A 204 -3.84 -0.04 -30.22
CA ALA A 204 -4.32 -0.36 -28.86
C ALA A 204 -5.08 0.75 -28.10
N GLY A 205 -5.83 1.59 -28.80
CA GLY A 205 -6.90 2.41 -28.20
C GLY A 205 -8.26 1.75 -28.42
N ALA A 206 -9.02 1.57 -27.34
CA ALA A 206 -10.36 0.98 -27.26
C ALA A 206 -10.44 -0.55 -27.44
N ALA A 207 -10.22 -1.27 -26.33
CA ALA A 207 -11.29 -2.15 -25.90
C ALA A 207 -12.21 -1.35 -24.97
N ALA A 208 -13.01 -0.46 -25.57
CA ALA A 208 -14.25 -0.02 -24.95
C ALA A 208 -15.14 -1.28 -24.84
N GLY A 209 -14.92 -2.08 -23.78
CA GLY A 209 -15.57 -3.37 -23.59
C GLY A 209 -14.85 -4.42 -22.73
N THR A 210 -13.59 -4.25 -22.29
CA THR A 210 -12.84 -5.34 -21.60
C THR A 210 -12.47 -5.10 -20.14
N GLY A 211 -12.96 -4.03 -19.51
CA GLY A 211 -12.71 -3.78 -18.09
C GLY A 211 -11.23 -3.72 -17.70
N THR A 212 -10.32 -3.36 -18.62
CA THR A 212 -8.87 -3.33 -18.36
C THR A 212 -8.36 -1.89 -18.30
N LEU A 213 -7.58 -1.57 -17.27
CA LEU A 213 -6.94 -0.28 -17.03
C LEU A 213 -5.42 -0.43 -17.07
N SER A 214 -4.72 0.54 -17.67
CA SER A 214 -3.26 0.58 -17.76
C SER A 214 -2.73 1.85 -17.09
N VAL A 215 -1.73 1.72 -16.23
CA VAL A 215 -1.06 2.83 -15.53
C VAL A 215 0.40 2.87 -15.96
N PRO A 216 0.88 3.96 -16.60
CA PRO A 216 2.27 4.04 -17.02
C PRO A 216 3.21 4.09 -15.81
N VAL A 217 4.33 3.39 -15.91
CA VAL A 217 5.38 3.39 -14.89
C VAL A 217 6.38 4.48 -15.25
N GLN A 218 6.25 5.63 -14.60
CA GLN A 218 7.22 6.72 -14.74
C GLN A 218 8.56 6.31 -14.11
N THR A 219 9.60 6.20 -14.94
CA THR A 219 10.93 5.68 -14.58
C THR A 219 11.79 6.66 -13.77
N ALA A 220 11.26 7.82 -13.40
CA ALA A 220 11.98 8.87 -12.67
C ALA A 220 12.40 8.46 -11.24
N ARG A 221 11.95 7.31 -10.72
CA ARG A 221 12.38 6.74 -9.43
C ARG A 221 13.14 5.43 -9.64
N ARG A 222 14.25 5.31 -8.89
CA ARG A 222 15.30 4.27 -8.99
C ARG A 222 14.78 2.91 -9.50
N ALA A 223 15.43 2.39 -10.53
CA ALA A 223 15.31 0.99 -10.89
C ALA A 223 15.88 0.10 -9.77
N GLY A 224 15.28 -1.08 -9.57
CA GLY A 224 15.86 -2.13 -8.74
C GLY A 224 17.18 -2.65 -9.33
N GLN A 225 17.86 -3.55 -8.62
CA GLN A 225 19.16 -4.11 -9.05
C GLN A 225 19.11 -4.73 -10.47
N ASP A 226 17.94 -5.22 -10.88
CA ASP A 226 17.71 -5.85 -12.19
C ASP A 226 17.26 -4.88 -13.30
N GLY A 227 17.28 -3.56 -13.04
CA GLY A 227 16.83 -2.55 -14.01
C GLY A 227 15.30 -2.40 -14.10
N ILE A 228 14.52 -3.21 -13.38
CA ILE A 228 13.05 -3.10 -13.30
C ILE A 228 12.67 -1.91 -12.41
N PRO A 229 11.83 -0.96 -12.88
CA PRO A 229 11.41 0.16 -12.05
C PRO A 229 10.67 -0.29 -10.79
N GLN A 230 11.19 0.12 -9.63
CA GLN A 230 10.60 -0.18 -8.31
C GLN A 230 9.16 0.35 -8.20
N ARG A 231 8.89 1.50 -8.84
CA ARG A 231 7.57 2.15 -8.86
C ARG A 231 6.46 1.27 -9.46
N GLY A 232 6.77 0.44 -10.45
CA GLY A 232 5.74 -0.45 -11.02
C GLY A 232 5.37 -1.59 -10.08
N TRP A 233 6.31 -2.10 -9.27
CA TRP A 233 6.00 -3.09 -8.24
C TRP A 233 5.19 -2.49 -7.09
N GLU A 234 5.49 -1.25 -6.71
CA GLU A 234 4.66 -0.50 -5.77
C GLU A 234 3.22 -0.35 -6.27
N LEU A 235 3.03 0.09 -7.52
CA LEU A 235 1.69 0.21 -8.14
C LEU A 235 0.97 -1.14 -8.22
N ALA A 236 1.68 -2.19 -8.61
CA ALA A 236 1.13 -3.53 -8.71
C ALA A 236 0.68 -4.07 -7.34
N HIS A 237 1.50 -3.94 -6.30
CA HIS A 237 1.11 -4.34 -4.95
C HIS A 237 -0.01 -3.47 -4.38
N TRP A 238 -0.04 -2.17 -4.67
CA TRP A 238 -1.18 -1.33 -4.30
C TRP A 238 -2.47 -1.82 -4.95
N ALA A 239 -2.44 -2.19 -6.23
CA ALA A 239 -3.61 -2.73 -6.93
C ALA A 239 -4.07 -4.07 -6.34
N VAL A 240 -3.14 -4.96 -5.99
CA VAL A 240 -3.43 -6.22 -5.29
C VAL A 240 -4.03 -5.97 -3.90
N ALA A 241 -3.50 -5.01 -3.14
CA ALA A 241 -4.02 -4.66 -1.82
C ALA A 241 -5.44 -4.08 -1.86
N GLN A 242 -5.76 -3.34 -2.92
CA GLN A 242 -7.05 -2.68 -3.13
C GLN A 242 -8.07 -3.56 -3.87
N SER A 243 -7.72 -4.81 -4.17
CA SER A 243 -8.47 -5.64 -5.12
C SER A 243 -9.91 -5.87 -4.71
N GLU A 244 -10.17 -6.12 -3.43
CA GLU A 244 -11.54 -6.31 -2.90
C GLU A 244 -12.35 -5.02 -2.98
N ALA A 245 -11.77 -3.90 -2.52
CA ALA A 245 -12.45 -2.61 -2.44
C ALA A 245 -12.75 -2.00 -3.81
N LEU A 246 -11.93 -2.31 -4.83
CA LEU A 246 -12.02 -1.72 -6.16
C LEU A 246 -12.47 -2.71 -7.25
N GLY A 247 -12.71 -3.97 -6.91
CA GLY A 247 -13.09 -5.01 -7.87
C GLY A 247 -12.00 -5.26 -8.92
N ILE A 248 -10.76 -5.47 -8.50
CA ILE A 248 -9.63 -5.81 -9.40
C ILE A 248 -9.38 -7.32 -9.32
N ASP A 249 -9.56 -8.03 -10.43
CA ASP A 249 -9.39 -9.49 -10.46
C ASP A 249 -8.01 -9.94 -10.94
N GLU A 250 -7.28 -9.05 -11.60
CA GLU A 250 -5.97 -9.38 -12.14
C GLU A 250 -5.08 -8.15 -12.24
N VAL A 251 -3.79 -8.35 -11.97
CA VAL A 251 -2.73 -7.33 -12.05
C VAL A 251 -1.53 -7.91 -12.79
N ALA A 252 -0.98 -7.20 -13.76
CA ALA A 252 0.20 -7.65 -14.52
C ALA A 252 1.27 -6.57 -14.59
N TYR A 253 2.52 -6.96 -14.31
CA TYR A 253 3.71 -6.11 -14.39
C TYR A 253 4.99 -6.95 -14.49
N ALA A 254 5.95 -6.52 -15.32
CA ALA A 254 7.31 -7.05 -15.37
C ALA A 254 7.43 -8.59 -15.47
N GLY A 255 6.70 -9.21 -16.41
CA GLY A 255 6.71 -10.67 -16.60
C GLY A 255 5.89 -11.47 -15.57
N LYS A 256 5.20 -10.80 -14.66
CA LYS A 256 4.37 -11.41 -13.62
C LYS A 256 2.91 -11.00 -13.78
N LYS A 257 2.02 -11.93 -13.43
CA LYS A 257 0.58 -11.74 -13.39
C LYS A 257 0.04 -12.31 -12.10
N TRP A 258 -0.79 -11.53 -11.42
CA TRP A 258 -1.58 -11.92 -10.26
C TRP A 258 -3.03 -12.09 -10.68
N ASP A 259 -3.69 -13.13 -10.17
CA ASP A 259 -5.12 -13.39 -10.35
C ASP A 259 -5.77 -13.65 -8.97
N SER A 260 -6.98 -13.13 -8.73
CA SER A 260 -7.77 -13.39 -7.53
C SER A 260 -8.12 -14.89 -7.42
N GLY A 261 -7.50 -15.58 -6.46
CA GLY A 261 -7.65 -17.03 -6.22
C GLY A 261 -6.45 -17.91 -6.58
N SER A 262 -5.46 -17.42 -7.33
CA SER A 262 -4.25 -18.22 -7.65
C SER A 262 -2.93 -17.48 -7.43
N GLY A 263 -2.99 -16.18 -7.18
CA GLY A 263 -1.83 -15.36 -6.84
C GLY A 263 -0.86 -15.14 -7.99
N TRP A 264 0.40 -14.84 -7.66
CA TRP A 264 1.41 -14.47 -8.65
C TRP A 264 1.93 -15.67 -9.44
N ARG A 265 1.94 -15.54 -10.77
CA ARG A 265 2.56 -16.47 -11.72
C ARG A 265 3.41 -15.73 -12.74
N THR A 266 4.40 -16.45 -13.29
CA THR A 266 5.19 -15.95 -14.41
C THR A 266 4.40 -16.06 -15.71
N GLU A 267 4.34 -14.97 -16.48
CA GLU A 267 3.76 -14.93 -17.82
C GLU A 267 4.90 -14.86 -18.85
N ARG A 268 4.70 -15.37 -20.08
CA ARG A 268 5.70 -15.19 -21.16
C ARG A 268 5.95 -13.69 -21.38
N LYS A 269 7.17 -13.33 -21.81
CA LYS A 269 7.85 -12.00 -21.85
C LYS A 269 7.07 -10.75 -22.30
N ASP A 270 5.79 -10.82 -22.62
CA ASP A 270 5.01 -9.76 -23.25
C ASP A 270 4.45 -8.72 -22.24
N SER A 271 4.54 -8.93 -20.92
CA SER A 271 4.29 -7.87 -19.93
C SER A 271 5.54 -7.03 -19.70
N GLY A 272 5.65 -5.95 -20.47
CA GLY A 272 6.72 -4.95 -20.34
C GLY A 272 6.75 -4.28 -18.97
N THR A 273 7.85 -3.56 -18.71
CA THR A 273 8.08 -2.77 -17.48
C THR A 273 7.56 -1.33 -17.58
N THR A 274 6.87 -1.01 -18.68
CA THR A 274 6.43 0.36 -19.01
C THR A 274 5.08 0.72 -18.39
N ALA A 275 4.26 -0.27 -18.00
CA ALA A 275 2.95 -0.03 -17.42
C ALA A 275 2.51 -1.20 -16.51
N VAL A 276 1.71 -0.88 -15.50
CA VAL A 276 0.95 -1.85 -14.71
C VAL A 276 -0.44 -1.98 -15.31
N ARG A 277 -0.84 -3.20 -15.66
CA ARG A 277 -2.19 -3.50 -16.18
C ARG A 277 -3.06 -4.09 -15.08
N MET A 278 -4.31 -3.65 -15.00
CA MET A 278 -5.33 -4.13 -14.07
C MET A 278 -6.57 -4.55 -14.84
N ARG A 279 -7.09 -5.75 -14.62
CA ARG A 279 -8.41 -6.17 -15.13
C ARG A 279 -9.42 -6.14 -14.00
N LEU A 280 -10.56 -5.51 -14.27
CA LEU A 280 -11.64 -5.26 -13.32
C LEU A 280 -12.69 -6.37 -13.42
N ALA A 281 -13.21 -6.76 -12.26
CA ALA A 281 -14.32 -7.69 -12.13
C ALA A 281 -15.55 -7.15 -12.89
N GLN A 282 -16.25 -8.03 -13.60
CA GLN A 282 -17.44 -7.72 -14.39
C GLN A 282 -18.72 -8.13 -13.67
#